data_AF-A0A9N9MAA3-F1
#
_entry.id   AF-A0A9N9MAA3-F1
#
_cell.length_a   1.000
_cell.length_b   1.000
_cell.length_c   1.000
_cell.angle_alpha   90.00
_cell.angle_beta   90.00
_cell.angle_gamma   90.00
#
_symmetry.space_group_name_H-M   'P 1'
#
loop_
_entity.id
_entity.type
_entity.pdbx_description
1 polymer ?
#
loop_
_entity_poly.entity_id
_entity_poly.type
_entity_poly.pdbx_seq_one_letter_code
_entity_poly.pdbx_strand_id
1 'polypeptide(L)'
;MNNEDADLCCCEYYDIFNERNHILACFCNCVDLDEAVDNIVRGRKVSEQNRNGLINTMFDRLRVPWTGGARPVAFDSILPVFILPIMFAIASNSLWWTVFAFSTVAMFLLLIFNFFVRTIPKTKFFLVWTITSTILLYFIFEFVVIPFLEILVEENIALSILIFGFVMCLYLTKLKANQSTIVCQNEREQNLLLKNVEGFYACNICETKVPDKDHHCVWFDCCISRHNQCLFMLSLFFAVTALLYSSNLTLTSVCHPFEFIKTILLPDDCSDVYYQFELGLAFVSAIYSIMVALLLLLVLMQQMLLVSLGIPQKEWHKLPFCSKLCLGLNTPRPYNRGLIKNWLRITCYKQQKYTSINRNV
;
A
#
# COMPACT_ATOMS: atom_id res chain seq x y z
N MET A 1 -14.13 -20.18 39.95
CA MET A 1 -14.34 -19.71 38.57
C MET A 1 -14.05 -18.22 38.60
N ASN A 2 -12.81 -17.83 38.32
CA ASN A 2 -12.36 -16.45 38.37
C ASN A 2 -12.73 -15.77 37.05
N ASN A 3 -13.35 -14.58 37.13
CA ASN A 3 -13.70 -13.71 36.01
C ASN A 3 -12.43 -13.09 35.38
N GLU A 4 -11.60 -13.87 34.70
CA GLU A 4 -10.41 -13.34 34.00
C GLU A 4 -10.65 -13.00 32.52
N ASP A 5 -11.81 -13.30 31.96
CA ASP A 5 -12.16 -12.98 30.56
C ASP A 5 -13.32 -11.98 30.48
N ALA A 6 -13.18 -10.80 31.10
CA ALA A 6 -14.09 -9.69 30.81
C ALA A 6 -13.68 -9.06 29.47
N ASP A 7 -14.59 -9.05 28.49
CA ASP A 7 -14.38 -8.43 27.18
C ASP A 7 -13.86 -6.98 27.34
N LEU A 8 -12.71 -6.69 26.74
CA LEU A 8 -12.11 -5.35 26.73
C LEU A 8 -13.05 -4.37 26.01
N CYS A 9 -13.32 -3.22 26.62
CA CYS A 9 -13.93 -2.11 25.89
C CYS A 9 -12.97 -1.59 24.80
N CYS A 10 -13.51 -0.94 23.77
CA CYS A 10 -12.73 -0.55 22.59
C CYS A 10 -11.52 0.34 22.88
N CYS A 11 -11.52 1.02 24.02
CA CYS A 11 -10.47 1.94 24.46
C CYS A 11 -9.54 1.36 25.53
N GLU A 12 -9.69 0.08 25.89
CA GLU A 12 -8.91 -0.58 26.92
C GLU A 12 -7.94 -1.58 26.32
N TYR A 13 -6.82 -1.78 26.99
CA TYR A 13 -5.80 -2.73 26.55
C TYR A 13 -5.00 -3.27 27.73
N TYR A 14 -4.39 -4.44 27.53
CA TYR A 14 -3.33 -4.92 28.40
C TYR A 14 -1.98 -4.37 27.94
N ASP A 15 -1.23 -3.79 28.87
CA ASP A 15 0.12 -3.30 28.63
C ASP A 15 1.15 -4.45 28.69
N ILE A 16 2.43 -4.10 28.56
CA ILE A 16 3.56 -5.05 28.60
C ILE A 16 3.68 -5.74 29.97
N PHE A 17 3.14 -5.13 31.03
CA PHE A 17 3.10 -5.65 32.39
C PHE A 17 1.81 -6.42 32.68
N ASN A 18 0.97 -6.64 31.66
CA ASN A 18 -0.31 -7.33 31.73
C ASN A 18 -1.35 -6.61 32.63
N GLU A 19 -1.20 -5.29 32.80
CA GLU A 19 -2.14 -4.43 33.50
C GLU A 19 -3.16 -3.82 32.52
N ARG A 20 -4.42 -3.72 32.96
CA ARG A 20 -5.51 -3.14 32.17
C ARG A 20 -5.41 -1.62 32.20
N ASN A 21 -5.11 -1.03 31.05
CA ASN A 21 -4.95 0.40 30.85
C ASN A 21 -5.95 0.94 29.82
N HIS A 22 -6.19 2.26 29.86
CA HIS A 22 -7.08 2.98 28.96
C HIS A 22 -6.28 3.90 28.02
N ILE A 23 -6.71 4.08 26.75
CA ILE A 23 -6.01 4.93 25.77
C ILE A 23 -5.81 6.37 26.30
N LEU A 24 -6.82 6.94 26.97
CA LEU A 24 -6.73 8.30 27.53
C LEU A 24 -5.76 8.42 28.73
N ALA A 25 -5.30 7.30 29.29
CA ALA A 25 -4.23 7.31 30.30
C ALA A 25 -2.83 7.51 29.69
N CYS A 26 -2.74 7.85 28.39
CA CYS A 26 -1.48 8.06 27.64
C CYS A 26 -0.48 8.91 28.42
N PHE A 27 -0.95 9.92 29.16
CA PHE A 27 -0.15 10.87 29.93
C PHE A 27 -0.20 10.69 31.45
N CYS A 28 -0.90 9.68 31.97
CA CYS A 28 -0.96 9.43 33.41
C CYS A 28 0.19 8.48 33.78
N ASN A 29 1.05 8.90 34.72
CA ASN A 29 2.29 8.26 35.20
C ASN A 29 3.53 8.40 34.30
N CYS A 30 3.91 9.63 33.94
CA CYS A 30 5.20 9.86 33.28
C CYS A 30 6.17 10.65 34.17
N VAL A 31 6.61 10.06 35.29
CA VAL A 31 7.76 10.58 36.06
C VAL A 31 8.96 10.84 35.13
N ASP A 32 9.14 9.99 34.11
CA ASP A 32 10.18 10.13 33.09
C ASP A 32 9.94 11.30 32.11
N LEU A 33 8.68 11.64 31.81
CA LEU A 33 8.34 12.80 30.96
C LEU A 33 8.50 14.09 31.74
N ASP A 34 8.02 14.12 32.98
CA ASP A 34 8.20 15.24 33.88
C ASP A 34 9.68 15.51 34.09
N GLU A 35 10.49 14.48 34.37
CA GLU A 35 11.95 14.60 34.48
C GLU A 35 12.62 15.04 33.17
N ALA A 36 12.17 14.54 32.01
CA ALA A 36 12.69 14.95 30.71
C ALA A 36 12.37 16.43 30.41
N VAL A 37 11.13 16.87 30.67
CA VAL A 37 10.70 18.26 30.49
C VAL A 37 11.42 19.17 31.48
N ASP A 38 11.57 18.78 32.75
CA ASP A 38 12.30 19.56 33.75
C ASP A 38 13.78 19.71 33.37
N ASN A 39 14.40 18.65 32.83
CA ASN A 39 15.76 18.71 32.33
C ASN A 39 15.89 19.64 31.11
N ILE A 40 14.94 19.61 30.17
CA ILE A 40 14.92 20.52 29.02
C ILE A 40 14.75 21.97 29.47
N VAL A 41 13.80 22.26 30.37
CA VAL A 41 13.56 23.61 30.92
C VAL A 41 14.76 24.13 31.70
N ARG A 42 15.48 23.25 32.41
CA ARG A 42 16.70 23.60 33.15
C ARG A 42 17.98 23.58 32.30
N GLY A 43 17.87 23.34 30.98
CA GLY A 43 19.02 23.33 30.05
C GLY A 43 19.98 22.15 30.24
N ARG A 44 19.53 21.06 30.87
CA ARG A 44 20.31 19.82 31.10
C ARG A 44 20.04 18.80 29.99
N LYS A 45 21.05 18.00 29.65
CA LYS A 45 20.89 16.91 28.68
C LYS A 45 20.05 15.79 29.30
N VAL A 46 19.01 15.36 28.58
CA VAL A 46 18.22 14.17 28.93
C VAL A 46 19.09 12.92 28.74
N SER A 47 19.09 12.01 29.72
CA SER A 47 19.85 10.76 29.64
C SER A 47 19.37 9.89 28.48
N GLU A 48 20.26 9.13 27.83
CA GLU A 48 19.87 8.24 26.73
C GLU A 48 18.89 7.14 27.18
N GLN A 49 18.99 6.72 28.44
CA GLN A 49 18.11 5.73 29.05
C GLN A 49 16.69 6.30 29.23
N ASN A 50 16.53 7.53 29.71
CA ASN A 50 15.21 8.18 29.83
C ASN A 50 14.63 8.49 28.45
N ARG A 51 15.43 8.90 27.46
CA ARG A 51 14.97 9.12 26.09
C ARG A 51 14.42 7.83 25.47
N ASN A 52 15.16 6.73 25.58
CA ASN A 52 14.73 5.45 25.03
C ASN A 52 13.53 4.87 25.79
N GLY A 53 13.48 5.04 27.13
CA GLY A 53 12.33 4.67 27.95
C GLY A 53 11.07 5.44 27.56
N LEU A 54 11.17 6.76 27.41
CA LEU A 54 10.05 7.62 27.02
C LEU A 54 9.54 7.35 25.61
N ILE A 55 10.46 7.14 24.67
CA ILE A 55 10.14 6.75 23.30
C ILE A 55 9.43 5.40 23.28
N ASN A 56 9.91 4.41 24.04
CA ASN A 56 9.28 3.09 24.13
C ASN A 56 7.90 3.14 24.80
N THR A 57 7.72 3.96 25.84
CA THR A 57 6.41 4.15 26.51
C THR A 57 5.43 4.89 25.59
N MET A 58 5.88 5.91 24.85
CA MET A 58 5.07 6.57 23.82
C MET A 58 4.70 5.60 22.68
N PHE A 59 5.62 4.74 22.27
CA PHE A 59 5.38 3.71 21.25
C PHE A 59 4.43 2.61 21.72
N ASP A 60 4.43 2.27 23.02
CA ASP A 60 3.50 1.28 23.59
C ASP A 60 2.09 1.86 23.80
N ARG A 61 1.98 3.15 24.13
CA ARG A 61 0.71 3.81 24.47
C ARG A 61 -0.05 4.41 23.28
N LEU A 62 0.58 4.55 22.11
CA LEU A 62 -0.10 5.01 20.90
C LEU A 62 -0.99 3.90 20.32
N ARG A 63 -2.23 3.82 20.80
CA ARG A 63 -3.22 2.81 20.40
C ARG A 63 -4.50 3.48 19.89
N VAL A 64 -5.15 2.88 18.89
CA VAL A 64 -6.46 3.33 18.39
C VAL A 64 -7.57 2.46 18.94
N PRO A 65 -8.75 3.05 19.22
CA PRO A 65 -9.86 2.28 19.74
C PRO A 65 -10.37 1.31 18.67
N TRP A 66 -10.52 0.04 19.02
CA TRP A 66 -10.98 -1.00 18.11
C TRP A 66 -11.94 -1.95 18.81
N THR A 67 -12.83 -2.61 18.07
CA THR A 67 -13.73 -3.61 18.65
C THR A 67 -12.94 -4.77 19.26
N GLY A 68 -13.11 -5.00 20.56
CA GLY A 68 -12.34 -6.00 21.32
C GLY A 68 -11.01 -5.49 21.92
N GLY A 69 -10.81 -4.18 22.02
CA GLY A 69 -9.68 -3.56 22.73
C GLY A 69 -8.79 -2.68 21.84
N ALA A 70 -8.08 -1.74 22.48
CA ALA A 70 -7.22 -0.77 21.80
C ALA A 70 -6.00 -1.46 21.16
N ARG A 71 -5.79 -1.23 19.86
CA ARG A 71 -4.70 -1.85 19.11
C ARG A 71 -3.52 -0.89 18.95
N PRO A 72 -2.27 -1.35 19.16
CA PRO A 72 -1.09 -0.51 18.97
C PRO A 72 -0.97 -0.06 17.50
N VAL A 73 -0.70 1.22 17.32
CA VAL A 73 -0.45 1.84 16.01
C VAL A 73 1.03 2.16 15.93
N ALA A 74 1.71 1.52 14.97
CA ALA A 74 3.10 1.83 14.71
C ALA A 74 3.22 3.24 14.12
N PHE A 75 4.16 4.05 14.62
CA PHE A 75 4.32 5.47 14.25
C PHE A 75 4.55 5.67 12.74
N ASP A 76 5.25 4.73 12.10
CA ASP A 76 5.45 4.69 10.65
C ASP A 76 4.12 4.66 9.88
N SER A 77 3.08 4.08 10.47
CA SER A 77 1.75 3.94 9.86
C SER A 77 0.98 5.25 9.88
N ILE A 78 1.26 6.15 10.83
CA ILE A 78 0.54 7.43 10.98
C ILE A 78 1.10 8.49 10.02
N LEU A 79 2.39 8.39 9.70
CA LEU A 79 3.11 9.40 8.93
C LEU A 79 2.44 9.74 7.57
N PRO A 80 2.00 8.78 6.73
CA PRO A 80 1.30 9.10 5.48
C PRO A 80 -0.02 9.87 5.66
N VAL A 81 -0.72 9.66 6.78
CA VAL A 81 -2.02 10.31 7.09
C VAL A 81 -1.87 11.81 7.20
N PHE A 82 -0.71 12.30 7.66
CA PHE A 82 -0.40 13.72 7.76
C PHE A 82 0.38 14.24 6.55
N ILE A 83 1.37 13.48 6.07
CA ILE A 83 2.21 13.91 4.94
C ILE A 83 1.37 14.18 3.70
N LEU A 84 0.43 13.30 3.35
CA LEU A 84 -0.35 13.43 2.12
C LEU A 84 -1.23 14.71 2.13
N PRO A 85 -2.13 14.94 3.11
CA PRO A 85 -2.93 16.16 3.13
C PRO A 85 -2.10 17.45 3.16
N ILE A 86 -1.02 17.50 3.96
CA ILE A 86 -0.13 18.66 4.02
C ILE A 86 0.54 18.90 2.67
N MET A 87 1.00 17.84 2.02
CA MET A 87 1.62 17.92 0.69
C MET A 87 0.65 18.49 -0.34
N PHE A 88 -0.59 17.98 -0.37
CA PHE A 88 -1.62 18.50 -1.27
C PHE A 88 -1.92 19.97 -0.98
N ALA A 89 -2.12 20.34 0.29
CA ALA A 89 -2.40 21.73 0.67
C ALA A 89 -1.28 22.70 0.28
N ILE A 90 -0.01 22.32 0.45
CA ILE A 90 1.14 23.14 0.02
C ILE A 90 1.18 23.23 -1.51
N ALA A 91 1.06 22.08 -2.19
CA ALA A 91 1.13 22.00 -3.64
C ALA A 91 0.05 22.82 -4.34
N SER A 92 -1.13 23.01 -3.74
CA SER A 92 -2.24 23.78 -4.32
C SER A 92 -2.04 25.29 -4.39
N ASN A 93 -0.94 25.84 -3.85
CA ASN A 93 -0.75 27.30 -3.80
C ASN A 93 -0.13 27.88 -5.08
N SER A 94 0.75 27.15 -5.74
CA SER A 94 1.40 27.59 -6.98
C SER A 94 2.09 26.43 -7.68
N LEU A 95 2.36 26.58 -8.97
CA LEU A 95 3.13 25.62 -9.76
C LEU A 95 4.49 25.27 -9.12
N TRP A 96 5.21 26.27 -8.60
CA TRP A 96 6.51 26.04 -7.96
C TRP A 96 6.39 25.18 -6.70
N TRP A 97 5.36 25.42 -5.89
CA TRP A 97 5.05 24.61 -4.72
C TRP A 97 4.65 23.19 -5.11
N THR A 98 3.90 22.99 -6.20
CA THR A 98 3.57 21.66 -6.71
C THR A 98 4.83 20.88 -7.12
N VAL A 99 5.69 21.50 -7.92
CA VAL A 99 6.94 20.89 -8.38
C VAL A 99 7.84 20.55 -7.19
N PHE A 100 7.99 21.47 -6.24
CA PHE A 100 8.76 21.25 -5.02
C PHE A 100 8.18 20.12 -4.17
N ALA A 101 6.87 20.11 -3.93
CA ALA A 101 6.17 19.14 -3.11
C ALA A 101 6.29 17.72 -3.69
N PHE A 102 6.00 17.53 -4.97
CA PHE A 102 6.10 16.22 -5.63
C PHE A 102 7.54 15.74 -5.75
N SER A 103 8.49 16.62 -6.06
CA SER A 103 9.92 16.24 -6.09
C SER A 103 10.41 15.79 -4.71
N THR A 104 10.01 16.52 -3.66
CA THR A 104 10.36 16.20 -2.27
C THR A 104 9.75 14.87 -1.83
N VAL A 105 8.46 14.63 -2.13
CA VAL A 105 7.80 13.36 -1.81
C VAL A 105 8.43 12.19 -2.58
N ALA A 106 8.74 12.36 -3.86
CA ALA A 106 9.40 11.32 -4.64
C ALA A 106 10.76 10.94 -4.04
N MET A 107 11.59 11.93 -3.70
CA MET A 107 12.87 11.70 -3.04
C MET A 107 12.70 11.03 -1.68
N PHE A 108 11.75 11.50 -0.87
CA PHE A 108 11.46 10.94 0.44
C PHE A 108 11.00 9.47 0.36
N LEU A 109 10.10 9.14 -0.55
CA LEU A 109 9.63 7.76 -0.77
C LEU A 109 10.77 6.85 -1.25
N LEU A 110 11.67 7.33 -2.11
CA LEU A 110 12.84 6.55 -2.54
C LEU A 110 13.80 6.27 -1.38
N LEU A 111 14.04 7.27 -0.52
CA LEU A 111 14.88 7.11 0.67
C LEU A 111 14.26 6.12 1.66
N ILE A 112 12.96 6.27 1.98
CA ILE A 112 12.25 5.36 2.87
C ILE A 112 12.17 3.95 2.27
N PHE A 113 11.88 3.81 0.98
CA PHE A 113 11.86 2.49 0.34
C PHE A 113 13.20 1.78 0.50
N ASN A 114 14.32 2.47 0.25
CA ASN A 114 15.64 1.87 0.43
C ASN A 114 15.98 1.61 1.91
N PHE A 115 15.57 2.49 2.82
CA PHE A 115 15.88 2.39 4.24
C PHE A 115 14.98 1.38 4.97
N PHE A 116 13.65 1.51 4.90
CA PHE A 116 12.69 0.64 5.60
C PHE A 116 12.67 -0.78 5.06
N VAL A 117 12.72 -0.99 3.74
CA VAL A 117 12.73 -2.37 3.19
C VAL A 117 13.97 -3.14 3.66
N ARG A 118 15.07 -2.44 3.97
CA ARG A 118 16.30 -3.06 4.51
C ARG A 118 16.32 -3.15 6.03
N THR A 119 15.75 -2.18 6.73
CA THR A 119 15.99 -1.97 8.17
C THR A 119 14.80 -2.35 9.05
N ILE A 120 13.56 -2.16 8.57
CA ILE A 120 12.34 -2.36 9.35
C ILE A 120 11.46 -3.41 8.65
N PRO A 121 11.65 -4.72 8.95
CA PRO A 121 10.73 -5.74 8.47
C PRO A 121 9.32 -5.46 9.01
N LYS A 122 8.30 -5.65 8.17
CA LYS A 122 6.85 -5.47 8.50
C LYS A 122 6.36 -4.04 8.71
N THR A 123 7.04 -3.03 8.17
CA THR A 123 6.48 -1.66 8.12
C THR A 123 5.13 -1.64 7.38
N LYS A 124 4.16 -0.88 7.93
CA LYS A 124 2.85 -0.67 7.29
C LYS A 124 2.76 0.67 6.56
N PHE A 125 3.83 1.46 6.56
CA PHE A 125 3.90 2.79 5.94
C PHE A 125 3.34 2.79 4.51
N PHE A 126 3.78 1.87 3.64
CA PHE A 126 3.36 1.83 2.23
C PHE A 126 1.90 1.44 2.04
N LEU A 127 1.37 0.54 2.88
CA LEU A 127 -0.06 0.22 2.88
C LEU A 127 -0.89 1.43 3.31
N VAL A 128 -0.50 2.09 4.40
CA VAL A 128 -1.25 3.26 4.87
C VAL A 128 -1.14 4.41 3.87
N TRP A 129 0.01 4.62 3.23
CA TRP A 129 0.14 5.56 2.11
C TRP A 129 -0.88 5.26 1.01
N THR A 130 -1.03 4.00 0.62
CA THR A 130 -2.00 3.58 -0.42
C THR A 130 -3.44 3.85 0.03
N ILE A 131 -3.80 3.50 1.26
CA ILE A 131 -5.15 3.69 1.82
C ILE A 131 -5.47 5.18 1.95
N THR A 132 -4.60 5.96 2.61
CA THR A 132 -4.74 7.40 2.78
C THR A 132 -4.83 8.10 1.42
N SER A 133 -3.98 7.73 0.46
CA SER A 133 -4.02 8.29 -0.89
C SER A 133 -5.34 8.00 -1.58
N THR A 134 -5.87 6.77 -1.48
CA THR A 134 -7.14 6.40 -2.11
C THR A 134 -8.31 7.16 -1.49
N ILE A 135 -8.34 7.25 -0.15
CA ILE A 135 -9.35 7.99 0.59
C ILE A 135 -9.29 9.48 0.24
N LEU A 136 -8.11 10.09 0.32
CA LEU A 136 -7.92 11.51 0.05
C LEU A 136 -8.34 11.88 -1.38
N LEU A 137 -7.94 11.09 -2.38
CA LEU A 137 -8.35 11.33 -3.77
C LEU A 137 -9.86 11.20 -3.96
N TYR A 138 -10.50 10.21 -3.34
CA TYR A 138 -11.95 10.07 -3.39
C TYR A 138 -12.66 11.24 -2.72
N PHE A 139 -12.18 11.69 -1.55
CA PHE A 139 -12.74 12.86 -0.85
C PHE A 139 -12.57 14.14 -1.66
N ILE A 140 -11.40 14.39 -2.25
CA ILE A 140 -11.18 15.56 -3.12
C ILE A 140 -12.12 15.47 -4.33
N PHE A 141 -12.26 14.30 -4.94
CA PHE A 141 -13.16 14.12 -6.08
C PHE A 141 -14.62 14.42 -5.69
N GLU A 142 -15.13 13.80 -4.63
CA GLU A 142 -16.54 13.93 -4.25
C GLU A 142 -16.90 15.33 -3.72
N PHE A 143 -16.03 15.96 -2.94
CA PHE A 143 -16.36 17.21 -2.24
C PHE A 143 -15.79 18.47 -2.90
N VAL A 144 -14.81 18.34 -3.79
CA VAL A 144 -14.21 19.48 -4.50
C VAL A 144 -14.52 19.38 -5.98
N VAL A 145 -14.20 18.26 -6.63
CA VAL A 145 -14.34 18.14 -8.09
C VAL A 145 -15.82 18.13 -8.48
N ILE A 146 -16.67 17.26 -7.89
CA ILE A 146 -18.08 17.16 -8.29
C ILE A 146 -18.86 18.47 -8.09
N PRO A 147 -18.84 19.14 -6.91
CA PRO A 147 -19.65 20.33 -6.70
C PRO A 147 -19.17 21.53 -7.52
N PHE A 148 -17.88 21.56 -7.85
CA PHE A 148 -17.25 22.71 -8.52
C PHE A 148 -17.24 22.58 -10.06
N LEU A 149 -17.26 21.35 -10.58
CA LEU A 149 -16.98 21.06 -12.00
C LEU A 149 -18.14 20.38 -12.75
N GLU A 150 -19.34 20.39 -12.17
CA GLU A 150 -20.60 19.90 -12.77
C GLU A 150 -20.49 18.52 -13.45
N ILE A 151 -19.74 17.60 -12.82
CA ILE A 151 -19.55 16.24 -13.35
C ILE A 151 -20.89 15.48 -13.46
N LEU A 152 -21.09 14.76 -14.56
CA LEU A 152 -22.30 13.97 -14.75
C LEU A 152 -22.40 12.82 -13.75
N VAL A 153 -23.61 12.52 -13.30
CA VAL A 153 -23.87 11.41 -12.36
C VAL A 153 -23.39 10.06 -12.92
N GLU A 154 -23.51 9.84 -14.23
CA GLU A 154 -23.05 8.62 -14.90
C GLU A 154 -21.52 8.45 -14.80
N GLU A 155 -20.77 9.54 -14.93
CA GLU A 155 -19.31 9.56 -14.83
C GLU A 155 -18.86 9.28 -13.40
N ASN A 156 -19.54 9.86 -12.41
CA ASN A 156 -19.27 9.56 -11.00
C ASN A 156 -19.57 8.09 -10.65
N ILE A 157 -20.69 7.54 -11.14
CA ILE A 157 -21.02 6.12 -10.94
C ILE A 157 -19.95 5.23 -11.57
N ALA A 158 -19.50 5.54 -12.79
CA ALA A 158 -18.45 4.79 -13.46
C ALA A 158 -17.14 4.80 -12.66
N LEU A 159 -16.70 5.96 -12.16
CA LEU A 159 -15.50 6.06 -11.32
C LEU A 159 -15.66 5.28 -10.01
N SER A 160 -16.82 5.39 -9.35
CA SER A 160 -17.12 4.69 -8.11
C SER A 160 -17.05 3.17 -8.29
N ILE A 161 -17.54 2.64 -9.41
CA ILE A 161 -17.43 1.21 -9.75
C ILE A 161 -15.97 0.79 -9.93
N LEU A 162 -15.14 1.60 -10.59
CA LEU A 162 -13.71 1.31 -10.78
C LEU A 162 -12.96 1.28 -9.43
N ILE A 163 -13.22 2.25 -8.55
CA ILE A 163 -12.62 2.30 -7.20
C ILE A 163 -13.07 1.10 -6.38
N PHE A 164 -14.36 0.77 -6.40
CA PHE A 164 -14.89 -0.42 -5.72
C PHE A 164 -14.24 -1.70 -6.25
N GLY A 165 -14.08 -1.84 -7.57
CA GLY A 165 -13.38 -2.95 -8.22
C GLY A 165 -11.93 -3.08 -7.74
N PHE A 166 -11.21 -1.96 -7.62
CA PHE A 166 -9.86 -1.92 -7.05
C PHE A 166 -9.83 -2.41 -5.60
N VAL A 167 -10.67 -1.84 -4.73
CA VAL A 167 -10.71 -2.18 -3.30
C VAL A 167 -11.09 -3.65 -3.10
N MET A 168 -12.08 -4.16 -3.83
CA MET A 168 -12.49 -5.57 -3.78
C MET A 168 -11.37 -6.50 -4.25
N CYS A 169 -10.71 -6.20 -5.38
CA CYS A 169 -9.60 -7.03 -5.86
C CYS A 169 -8.41 -7.02 -4.89
N LEU A 170 -8.09 -5.87 -4.28
CA LEU A 170 -7.05 -5.76 -3.26
C LEU A 170 -7.41 -6.58 -2.02
N TYR A 171 -8.64 -6.46 -1.53
CA TYR A 171 -9.15 -7.23 -0.39
C TYR A 171 -9.05 -8.75 -0.65
N LEU A 172 -9.54 -9.21 -1.81
CA LEU A 172 -9.49 -10.62 -2.20
C LEU A 172 -8.04 -11.11 -2.37
N THR A 173 -7.15 -10.27 -2.87
CA THR A 173 -5.71 -10.57 -2.98
C THR A 173 -5.11 -10.84 -1.60
N LYS A 174 -5.40 -9.96 -0.63
CA LYS A 174 -4.92 -10.08 0.76
C LYS A 174 -5.54 -11.28 1.48
N LEU A 175 -6.84 -11.52 1.29
CA LEU A 175 -7.55 -12.67 1.82
C LEU A 175 -6.88 -13.98 1.36
N LYS A 176 -6.63 -14.13 0.05
CA LYS A 176 -5.95 -15.32 -0.49
C LYS A 176 -4.50 -15.45 -0.03
N ALA A 177 -3.78 -14.34 0.16
CA ALA A 177 -2.42 -14.37 0.70
C ALA A 177 -2.39 -14.94 2.12
N ASN A 178 -3.33 -14.51 2.96
CA ASN A 178 -3.45 -14.97 4.34
C ASN A 178 -3.85 -16.44 4.42
N GLN A 179 -4.85 -16.86 3.63
CA GLN A 179 -5.25 -18.27 3.52
C GLN A 179 -4.07 -19.17 3.12
N SER A 180 -3.28 -18.75 2.12
CA SER A 180 -2.11 -19.51 1.66
C SER A 180 -1.05 -19.66 2.76
N THR A 181 -0.90 -18.66 3.63
CA THR A 181 0.06 -18.68 4.73
C THR A 181 -0.40 -19.61 5.86
N ILE A 182 -1.69 -19.59 6.21
CA ILE A 182 -2.29 -20.45 7.24
C ILE A 182 -2.17 -21.92 6.83
N VAL A 183 -2.52 -22.25 5.59
CA VAL A 183 -2.39 -23.62 5.06
C VAL A 183 -0.93 -24.11 5.15
N CYS A 184 0.03 -23.25 4.82
CA CYS A 184 1.45 -23.58 4.94
C CYS A 184 1.90 -23.84 6.39
N GLN A 185 1.37 -23.11 7.37
CA GLN A 185 1.70 -23.30 8.78
C GLN A 185 1.16 -24.64 9.30
N ASN A 186 -0.13 -24.92 9.03
CA ASN A 186 -0.79 -26.16 9.44
C ASN A 186 -0.11 -27.39 8.83
N GLU A 187 0.28 -27.33 7.55
CA GLU A 187 1.00 -28.43 6.90
C GLU A 187 2.41 -28.64 7.45
N ARG A 188 3.08 -27.58 7.92
CA ARG A 188 4.42 -27.68 8.50
C ARG A 188 4.39 -28.38 9.86
N GLU A 189 3.36 -28.13 10.64
CA GLU A 189 3.11 -28.82 11.91
C GLU A 189 2.82 -30.31 11.68
N GLN A 190 2.08 -30.65 10.61
CA GLN A 190 1.77 -32.04 10.25
C GLN A 190 2.93 -32.78 9.55
N ASN A 191 3.72 -32.11 8.71
CA ASN A 191 4.74 -32.72 7.85
C ASN A 191 6.18 -32.50 8.31
N LEU A 192 6.43 -32.41 9.63
CA LEU A 192 7.78 -32.24 10.21
C LEU A 192 8.80 -33.33 9.79
N LEU A 193 8.38 -34.36 9.03
CA LEU A 193 9.20 -35.45 8.51
C LEU A 193 9.63 -35.32 7.03
N LEU A 194 9.10 -34.38 6.23
CA LEU A 194 9.52 -34.25 4.83
C LEU A 194 10.46 -33.06 4.59
N LYS A 195 11.76 -33.35 4.58
CA LYS A 195 12.80 -32.45 4.10
C LYS A 195 12.53 -32.09 2.63
N ASN A 196 12.44 -30.78 2.35
CA ASN A 196 12.45 -30.16 1.02
C ASN A 196 11.19 -30.36 0.15
N VAL A 197 10.04 -29.81 0.58
CA VAL A 197 8.93 -29.58 -0.34
C VAL A 197 9.27 -28.43 -1.31
N GLU A 198 9.49 -28.76 -2.58
CA GLU A 198 9.72 -27.79 -3.64
C GLU A 198 8.51 -26.86 -3.83
N GLY A 199 8.76 -25.58 -4.09
CA GLY A 199 7.69 -24.59 -4.31
C GLY A 199 7.40 -23.67 -3.14
N PHE A 200 7.98 -23.90 -1.96
CA PHE A 200 7.91 -22.94 -0.87
C PHE A 200 9.13 -22.03 -0.83
N TYR A 201 8.89 -20.74 -0.70
CA TYR A 201 9.96 -19.74 -0.66
C TYR A 201 9.80 -18.85 0.56
N ALA A 202 10.91 -18.60 1.25
CA ALA A 202 10.92 -17.70 2.40
C ALA A 202 10.61 -16.25 1.99
N CYS A 203 9.87 -15.56 2.84
CA CYS A 203 9.69 -14.12 2.78
C CYS A 203 10.28 -13.49 4.04
N ASN A 204 11.33 -12.69 3.88
CA ASN A 204 11.98 -12.02 5.01
C ASN A 204 11.07 -10.97 5.65
N ILE A 205 10.17 -10.35 4.88
CA ILE A 205 9.24 -9.34 5.41
C ILE A 205 8.14 -10.02 6.25
N CYS A 206 7.51 -11.08 5.73
CA CYS A 206 6.47 -11.81 6.47
C CYS A 206 7.03 -12.82 7.49
N GLU A 207 8.35 -13.07 7.49
CA GLU A 207 9.04 -14.07 8.31
C GLU A 207 8.43 -15.49 8.20
N THR A 208 7.89 -15.83 7.04
CA THR A 208 7.21 -17.12 6.78
C THR A 208 7.55 -17.66 5.40
N LYS A 209 7.26 -18.95 5.19
CA LYS A 209 7.34 -19.58 3.87
C LYS A 209 6.01 -19.41 3.14
N VAL A 210 6.09 -19.08 1.86
CA VAL A 210 4.92 -18.86 1.01
C VAL A 210 4.98 -19.80 -0.20
N PRO A 211 3.89 -20.54 -0.51
CA PRO A 211 3.84 -21.43 -1.67
C PRO A 211 3.81 -20.61 -2.97
N ASP A 212 4.58 -21.05 -3.96
CA ASP A 212 4.71 -20.43 -5.29
C ASP A 212 4.86 -18.90 -5.21
N LYS A 213 5.60 -18.43 -4.19
CA LYS A 213 5.85 -17.00 -3.95
C LYS A 213 6.48 -16.38 -5.19
N ASP A 214 5.91 -15.25 -5.62
CA ASP A 214 6.47 -14.41 -6.66
C ASP A 214 7.30 -13.28 -6.06
N HIS A 215 6.67 -12.42 -5.26
CA HIS A 215 7.30 -11.33 -4.52
C HIS A 215 6.47 -10.94 -3.29
N HIS A 216 6.97 -10.05 -2.46
CA HIS A 216 6.18 -9.39 -1.41
C HIS A 216 5.86 -7.98 -1.87
N CYS A 217 4.59 -7.62 -1.93
CA CYS A 217 4.16 -6.28 -2.31
C CYS A 217 3.99 -5.45 -1.04
N VAL A 218 4.92 -4.51 -0.80
CA VAL A 218 4.89 -3.64 0.38
C VAL A 218 3.68 -2.69 0.40
N TRP A 219 3.21 -2.27 -0.79
CA TRP A 219 2.06 -1.38 -0.93
C TRP A 219 0.74 -2.03 -0.56
N PHE A 220 0.63 -3.35 -0.72
CA PHE A 220 -0.55 -4.13 -0.30
C PHE A 220 -0.31 -4.86 1.03
N ASP A 221 0.92 -4.82 1.54
CA ASP A 221 1.35 -5.54 2.74
C ASP A 221 0.91 -7.01 2.69
N CYS A 222 1.25 -7.70 1.60
CA CYS A 222 1.00 -9.12 1.45
C CYS A 222 1.95 -9.77 0.43
N CYS A 223 2.13 -11.09 0.54
CA CYS A 223 2.87 -11.84 -0.47
C CYS A 223 1.99 -12.10 -1.69
N ILE A 224 2.55 -11.81 -2.86
CA ILE A 224 1.99 -12.19 -4.14
C ILE A 224 2.56 -13.56 -4.50
N SER A 225 1.66 -14.49 -4.80
CA SER A 225 1.96 -15.83 -5.23
C SER A 225 1.08 -16.17 -6.42
N ARG A 226 1.35 -17.32 -7.04
CA ARG A 226 0.53 -17.83 -8.13
C ARG A 226 -0.98 -17.89 -7.82
N HIS A 227 -1.36 -18.06 -6.55
CA HIS A 227 -2.75 -18.25 -6.12
C HIS A 227 -3.58 -16.95 -6.06
N ASN A 228 -2.91 -15.79 -5.94
CA ASN A 228 -3.55 -14.48 -5.89
C ASN A 228 -3.07 -13.51 -6.98
N GLN A 229 -2.12 -13.90 -7.84
CA GLN A 229 -1.55 -13.05 -8.88
C GLN A 229 -2.58 -12.46 -9.85
N CYS A 230 -3.63 -13.21 -10.24
CA CYS A 230 -4.69 -12.66 -11.10
C CYS A 230 -5.48 -11.53 -10.41
N LEU A 231 -5.81 -11.68 -9.13
CA LEU A 231 -6.49 -10.63 -8.36
C LEU A 231 -5.58 -9.42 -8.16
N PHE A 232 -4.28 -9.65 -7.95
CA PHE A 232 -3.29 -8.58 -7.89
C PHE A 232 -3.25 -7.78 -9.20
N MET A 233 -3.14 -8.45 -10.36
CA MET A 233 -3.15 -7.74 -11.65
C MET A 233 -4.48 -7.02 -11.93
N LEU A 234 -5.62 -7.63 -11.56
CA LEU A 234 -6.93 -6.97 -11.67
C LEU A 234 -7.02 -5.71 -10.80
N SER A 235 -6.48 -5.75 -9.58
CA SER A 235 -6.44 -4.56 -8.72
C SER A 235 -5.60 -3.43 -9.35
N LEU A 236 -4.46 -3.76 -9.97
CA LEU A 236 -3.64 -2.76 -10.68
C LEU A 236 -4.41 -2.19 -11.88
N PHE A 237 -5.11 -3.04 -12.65
CA PHE A 237 -5.92 -2.60 -13.79
C PHE A 237 -7.03 -1.63 -13.37
N PHE A 238 -7.81 -1.98 -12.33
CA PHE A 238 -8.87 -1.11 -11.83
C PHE A 238 -8.30 0.19 -11.27
N ALA A 239 -7.18 0.15 -10.53
CA ALA A 239 -6.53 1.34 -10.00
C ALA A 239 -6.04 2.28 -11.11
N VAL A 240 -5.32 1.76 -12.11
CA VAL A 240 -4.84 2.54 -13.26
C VAL A 240 -6.01 3.18 -14.00
N THR A 241 -7.06 2.41 -14.29
CA THR A 241 -8.24 2.91 -15.01
C THR A 241 -8.96 3.99 -14.19
N ALA A 242 -9.16 3.78 -12.89
CA ALA A 242 -9.79 4.77 -12.01
C ALA A 242 -8.99 6.08 -11.97
N LEU A 243 -7.67 6.00 -11.76
CA LEU A 243 -6.80 7.17 -11.65
C LEU A 243 -6.70 7.94 -12.96
N LEU A 244 -6.57 7.26 -14.10
CA LEU A 244 -6.55 7.93 -15.41
C LEU A 244 -7.89 8.57 -15.74
N TYR A 245 -9.00 7.87 -15.45
CA TYR A 245 -10.34 8.38 -15.70
C TYR A 245 -10.66 9.59 -14.82
N SER A 246 -10.38 9.52 -13.51
CA SER A 246 -10.58 10.66 -12.60
C SER A 246 -9.71 11.85 -12.98
N SER A 247 -8.46 11.62 -13.39
CA SER A 247 -7.55 12.67 -13.83
C SER A 247 -8.03 13.34 -15.12
N ASN A 248 -8.53 12.56 -16.07
CA ASN A 248 -9.07 13.09 -17.31
C ASN A 248 -10.28 13.98 -17.01
N LEU A 249 -11.29 13.48 -16.30
CA LEU A 249 -12.48 14.25 -15.90
C LEU A 249 -12.09 15.55 -15.18
N THR A 250 -11.17 15.45 -14.20
CA THR A 250 -10.74 16.63 -13.42
C THR A 250 -10.04 17.65 -14.30
N LEU A 251 -9.06 17.23 -15.12
CA LEU A 251 -8.28 18.15 -15.95
C LEU A 251 -9.10 18.78 -17.07
N THR A 252 -10.03 18.05 -17.68
CA THR A 252 -10.90 18.60 -18.73
C THR A 252 -11.91 19.62 -18.19
N SER A 253 -12.13 19.63 -16.87
CA SER A 253 -13.02 20.61 -16.25
C SER A 253 -12.28 21.79 -15.62
N VAL A 254 -11.07 21.61 -15.07
CA VAL A 254 -10.29 22.72 -14.46
C VAL A 254 -9.40 23.47 -15.46
N CYS A 255 -9.00 22.83 -16.54
CA CYS A 255 -8.21 23.43 -17.62
C CYS A 255 -9.11 23.71 -18.83
N HIS A 256 -8.69 24.60 -19.72
CA HIS A 256 -9.37 24.80 -21.00
C HIS A 256 -9.32 23.50 -21.83
N PRO A 257 -10.46 22.85 -22.12
CA PRO A 257 -10.43 21.58 -22.84
C PRO A 257 -10.40 21.80 -24.36
N PHE A 258 -9.84 20.84 -25.09
CA PHE A 258 -10.00 20.71 -26.54
C PHE A 258 -10.53 19.34 -26.90
N GLU A 259 -11.26 19.27 -28.01
CA GLU A 259 -11.76 18.00 -28.56
C GLU A 259 -10.64 17.25 -29.26
N PHE A 260 -10.22 16.10 -28.72
CA PHE A 260 -9.24 15.23 -29.36
C PHE A 260 -9.91 14.27 -30.34
N ILE A 261 -10.93 13.54 -29.88
CA ILE A 261 -11.73 12.62 -30.71
C ILE A 261 -13.18 12.70 -30.26
N LYS A 262 -14.04 13.46 -30.98
CA LYS A 262 -15.49 13.62 -30.74
C LYS A 262 -15.88 13.75 -29.26
N THR A 263 -16.01 12.64 -28.54
CA THR A 263 -16.40 12.55 -27.13
C THR A 263 -15.22 12.59 -26.15
N ILE A 264 -13.97 12.52 -26.61
CA ILE A 264 -12.77 12.54 -25.76
C ILE A 264 -12.19 13.95 -25.73
N LEU A 265 -12.24 14.57 -24.54
CA LEU A 265 -11.66 15.87 -24.24
C LEU A 265 -10.26 15.71 -23.62
N LEU A 266 -9.36 16.64 -23.93
CA LEU A 266 -8.04 16.74 -23.32
C LEU A 266 -7.77 18.18 -22.86
N PRO A 267 -6.97 18.40 -21.79
CA PRO A 267 -6.62 19.73 -21.31
C PRO A 267 -5.60 20.41 -22.25
N ASP A 268 -5.79 21.71 -22.53
CA ASP A 268 -4.91 22.56 -23.35
C ASP A 268 -4.18 23.62 -22.50
N ASP A 269 -4.92 24.39 -21.70
CA ASP A 269 -4.36 25.47 -20.86
C ASP A 269 -4.83 25.37 -19.41
N CYS A 270 -3.87 25.36 -18.48
CA CYS A 270 -4.09 25.27 -17.03
C CYS A 270 -3.49 26.47 -16.27
N SER A 271 -3.27 27.61 -16.94
CA SER A 271 -2.60 28.79 -16.35
C SER A 271 -3.34 29.36 -15.13
N ASP A 272 -4.66 29.19 -15.10
CA ASP A 272 -5.54 29.82 -14.11
C ASP A 272 -5.91 28.91 -12.92
N VAL A 273 -5.37 27.68 -12.86
CA VAL A 273 -5.78 26.69 -11.84
C VAL A 273 -5.38 27.10 -10.41
N TYR A 274 -4.45 28.03 -10.23
CA TYR A 274 -3.98 28.49 -8.91
C TYR A 274 -4.67 29.77 -8.40
N TYR A 275 -5.63 30.33 -9.13
CA TYR A 275 -6.37 31.52 -8.64
C TYR A 275 -7.28 31.22 -7.46
N GLN A 276 -7.77 29.98 -7.36
CA GLN A 276 -8.59 29.49 -6.25
C GLN A 276 -7.98 28.22 -5.68
N PHE A 277 -8.04 28.06 -4.37
CA PHE A 277 -7.43 26.92 -3.68
C PHE A 277 -8.08 25.59 -4.11
N GLU A 278 -9.38 25.59 -4.33
CA GLU A 278 -10.19 24.45 -4.76
C GLU A 278 -9.77 23.95 -6.14
N LEU A 279 -9.61 24.87 -7.10
CA LEU A 279 -9.08 24.59 -8.45
C LEU A 279 -7.65 24.05 -8.38
N GLY A 280 -6.80 24.66 -7.54
CA GLY A 280 -5.43 24.21 -7.33
C GLY A 280 -5.36 22.81 -6.74
N LEU A 281 -6.24 22.51 -5.77
CA LEU A 281 -6.36 21.20 -5.15
C LEU A 281 -6.85 20.13 -6.13
N ALA A 282 -7.86 20.44 -6.94
CA ALA A 282 -8.33 19.57 -8.01
C ALA A 282 -7.23 19.29 -9.04
N PHE A 283 -6.54 20.32 -9.54
CA PHE A 283 -5.41 20.18 -10.47
C PHE A 283 -4.29 19.30 -9.90
N VAL A 284 -3.80 19.60 -8.69
CA VAL A 284 -2.75 18.83 -8.01
C VAL A 284 -3.16 17.38 -7.82
N SER A 285 -4.43 17.12 -7.48
CA SER A 285 -4.95 15.75 -7.33
C SER A 285 -4.96 14.95 -8.64
N ALA A 286 -5.25 15.60 -9.76
CA ALA A 286 -5.19 14.97 -11.06
C ALA A 286 -3.75 14.67 -11.48
N ILE A 287 -2.81 15.60 -11.25
CA ILE A 287 -1.39 15.35 -11.54
C ILE A 287 -0.84 14.21 -10.67
N TYR A 288 -1.14 14.22 -9.37
CA TYR A 288 -0.77 13.12 -8.48
C TYR A 288 -1.36 11.78 -8.95
N SER A 289 -2.63 11.77 -9.37
CA SER A 289 -3.30 10.57 -9.89
C SER A 289 -2.64 10.04 -11.17
N ILE A 290 -2.24 10.92 -12.11
CA ILE A 290 -1.46 10.55 -13.29
C ILE A 290 -0.11 9.95 -12.91
N MET A 291 0.63 10.58 -11.99
CA MET A 291 1.93 10.07 -11.54
C MET A 291 1.81 8.66 -10.95
N VAL A 292 0.82 8.44 -10.08
CA VAL A 292 0.56 7.11 -9.50
C VAL A 292 0.11 6.13 -10.59
N ALA A 293 -0.77 6.53 -11.51
CA ALA A 293 -1.23 5.69 -12.60
C ALA A 293 -0.08 5.22 -13.50
N LEU A 294 0.87 6.10 -13.83
CA LEU A 294 2.06 5.75 -14.60
C LEU A 294 2.92 4.70 -13.88
N LEU A 295 3.16 4.87 -12.58
CA LEU A 295 3.91 3.88 -11.79
C LEU A 295 3.18 2.53 -11.75
N LEU A 296 1.87 2.51 -11.50
CA LEU A 296 1.07 1.29 -11.47
C LEU A 296 0.97 0.62 -12.84
N LEU A 297 0.90 1.41 -13.93
CA LEU A 297 0.91 0.90 -15.30
C LEU A 297 2.23 0.19 -15.62
N LEU A 298 3.36 0.76 -15.21
CA LEU A 298 4.68 0.12 -15.36
C LEU A 298 4.74 -1.22 -14.61
N VAL A 299 4.21 -1.26 -13.38
CA VAL A 299 4.12 -2.51 -12.60
C VAL A 299 3.20 -3.52 -13.28
N LEU A 300 2.03 -3.09 -13.77
CA LEU A 300 1.09 -3.96 -14.48
C LEU A 300 1.71 -4.53 -15.76
N MET A 301 2.32 -3.68 -16.59
CA MET A 301 3.02 -4.11 -17.82
C MET A 301 4.15 -5.10 -17.50
N GLN A 302 4.92 -4.85 -16.44
CA GLN A 302 5.95 -5.78 -15.99
C GLN A 302 5.36 -7.13 -15.59
N GLN A 303 4.26 -7.17 -14.83
CA GLN A 303 3.59 -8.42 -14.46
C GLN A 303 3.09 -9.17 -15.68
N MET A 304 2.43 -8.49 -16.62
CA MET A 304 1.95 -9.10 -17.87
C MET A 304 3.10 -9.71 -18.68
N LEU A 305 4.24 -9.02 -18.76
CA LEU A 305 5.44 -9.51 -19.42
C LEU A 305 6.00 -10.77 -18.71
N LEU A 306 6.18 -10.70 -17.39
CA LEU A 306 6.74 -11.80 -16.59
C LEU A 306 5.87 -13.07 -16.66
N VAL A 307 4.55 -12.92 -16.57
CA VAL A 307 3.60 -14.01 -16.78
C VAL A 307 3.72 -14.58 -18.19
N SER A 308 3.74 -13.71 -19.21
CA SER A 308 3.84 -14.15 -20.60
C SER A 308 5.09 -14.98 -20.87
N LEU A 309 6.22 -14.56 -20.28
CA LEU A 309 7.51 -15.27 -20.39
C LEU A 309 7.63 -16.48 -19.47
N GLY A 310 6.76 -16.62 -18.48
CA GLY A 310 6.84 -17.65 -17.44
C GLY A 310 8.05 -17.45 -16.53
N ILE A 311 8.38 -16.21 -16.17
CA ILE A 311 9.51 -15.88 -15.28
C ILE A 311 8.94 -15.25 -13.99
N PRO A 312 9.10 -15.89 -12.81
CA PRO A 312 8.74 -15.28 -11.54
C PRO A 312 9.57 -14.01 -11.26
N GLN A 313 8.99 -12.99 -10.63
CA GLN A 313 9.65 -11.73 -10.33
C GLN A 313 10.89 -11.91 -9.44
N LYS A 314 10.90 -12.84 -8.49
CA LYS A 314 12.11 -13.18 -7.71
C LYS A 314 13.28 -13.67 -8.55
N GLU A 315 13.03 -14.30 -9.70
CA GLU A 315 14.07 -14.76 -10.62
C GLU A 315 14.49 -13.64 -11.54
N TRP A 316 13.54 -12.83 -12.01
CA TRP A 316 13.81 -11.62 -12.78
C TRP A 316 14.81 -10.69 -12.07
N HIS A 317 14.68 -10.50 -10.76
CA HIS A 317 15.60 -9.64 -10.00
C HIS A 317 17.05 -10.15 -10.02
N LYS A 318 17.24 -11.47 -10.08
CA LYS A 318 18.56 -12.12 -10.13
C LYS A 318 19.23 -12.05 -11.51
N LEU A 319 18.46 -11.70 -12.56
CA LEU A 319 19.01 -11.60 -13.91
C LEU A 319 19.98 -10.41 -14.03
N PRO A 320 21.08 -10.56 -14.81
CA PRO A 320 21.98 -9.46 -15.11
C PRO A 320 21.28 -8.41 -15.98
N PHE A 321 21.81 -7.18 -15.96
CA PHE A 321 21.23 -6.05 -16.67
C PHE A 321 21.02 -6.31 -18.17
N CYS A 322 22.01 -6.90 -18.86
CA CYS A 322 21.92 -7.24 -20.28
C CYS A 322 20.75 -8.19 -20.59
N SER A 323 20.50 -9.17 -19.72
CA SER A 323 19.36 -10.08 -19.87
C SER A 323 18.03 -9.37 -19.64
N LYS A 324 17.95 -8.42 -18.70
CA LYS A 324 16.74 -7.60 -18.49
C LYS A 324 16.43 -6.73 -19.70
N LEU A 325 17.46 -6.15 -20.35
CA LEU A 325 17.31 -5.36 -21.58
C LEU A 325 16.74 -6.20 -22.73
N CYS A 326 17.16 -7.47 -22.85
CA CYS A 326 16.59 -8.43 -23.79
C CYS A 326 15.31 -9.12 -23.28
N LEU A 327 14.57 -8.49 -22.36
CA LEU A 327 13.31 -9.00 -21.79
C LEU A 327 13.41 -10.42 -21.19
N GLY A 328 14.59 -10.85 -20.75
CA GLY A 328 14.83 -12.20 -20.23
C GLY A 328 14.79 -13.32 -21.28
N LEU A 329 14.67 -13.00 -22.57
CA LEU A 329 14.59 -13.99 -23.66
C LEU A 329 15.86 -14.82 -23.83
N ASN A 330 17.02 -14.24 -23.48
CA ASN A 330 18.34 -14.86 -23.60
C ASN A 330 18.71 -15.74 -22.40
N THR A 331 17.76 -16.08 -21.54
CA THR A 331 18.00 -16.84 -20.30
C THR A 331 17.18 -18.12 -20.27
N PRO A 332 17.65 -19.19 -19.59
CA PRO A 332 16.85 -20.39 -19.42
C PRO A 332 15.60 -20.08 -18.60
N ARG A 333 14.43 -20.51 -19.10
CA ARG A 333 13.11 -20.24 -18.51
C ARG A 333 12.44 -21.56 -18.10
N PRO A 334 12.85 -22.19 -16.98
CA PRO A 334 12.37 -23.52 -16.60
C PRO A 334 10.87 -23.57 -16.28
N TYR A 335 10.26 -22.42 -15.94
CA TYR A 335 8.83 -22.33 -15.62
C TYR A 335 7.95 -21.99 -16.84
N ASN A 336 8.55 -21.69 -18.00
CA ASN A 336 7.80 -21.35 -19.21
C ASN A 336 7.17 -22.59 -19.84
N ARG A 337 5.83 -22.59 -19.98
CA ARG A 337 5.06 -23.65 -20.63
C ARG A 337 4.38 -23.19 -21.92
N GLY A 338 4.74 -22.01 -22.43
CA GLY A 338 4.10 -21.34 -23.55
C GLY A 338 3.03 -20.34 -23.09
N LEU A 339 2.82 -19.29 -23.90
CA LEU A 339 2.03 -18.10 -23.55
C LEU A 339 0.67 -18.45 -22.92
N ILE A 340 -0.16 -19.21 -23.64
CA ILE A 340 -1.52 -19.57 -23.18
C ILE A 340 -1.47 -20.37 -21.88
N LYS A 341 -0.57 -21.35 -21.78
CA LYS A 341 -0.45 -22.20 -20.58
C LYS A 341 0.04 -21.37 -19.38
N ASN A 342 0.93 -20.41 -19.58
CA ASN A 342 1.40 -19.53 -18.51
C ASN A 342 0.24 -18.68 -17.94
N TRP A 343 -0.56 -18.06 -18.82
CA TRP A 343 -1.73 -17.29 -18.40
C TRP A 343 -2.80 -18.16 -17.72
N LEU A 344 -3.11 -19.34 -18.28
CA LEU A 344 -4.04 -20.30 -17.66
C LEU A 344 -3.62 -20.79 -16.26
N ARG A 345 -2.33 -20.70 -15.91
CA ARG A 345 -1.84 -21.12 -14.59
C ARG A 345 -2.18 -20.15 -13.46
N ILE A 346 -2.51 -18.91 -13.78
CA ILE A 346 -2.78 -17.84 -12.82
C ILE A 346 -4.23 -17.33 -12.89
N THR A 347 -5.06 -17.83 -13.81
CA THR A 347 -6.44 -17.36 -13.98
C THR A 347 -7.27 -17.49 -12.70
N CYS A 348 -8.10 -16.48 -12.44
CA CYS A 348 -8.91 -16.39 -11.22
C CYS A 348 -9.96 -17.52 -11.10
N TYR A 349 -10.35 -18.16 -12.21
CA TYR A 349 -11.39 -19.19 -12.27
C TYR A 349 -10.99 -20.53 -11.65
N LYS A 350 -9.72 -20.92 -11.72
CA LYS A 350 -9.26 -22.18 -11.11
C LYS A 350 -8.96 -21.95 -9.63
N GLN A 351 -9.89 -22.34 -8.75
CA GLN A 351 -9.58 -22.58 -7.34
C GLN A 351 -8.52 -23.69 -7.25
N GLN A 352 -7.26 -23.31 -7.24
CA GLN A 352 -6.19 -24.23 -6.87
C GLN A 352 -6.28 -24.42 -5.36
N LYS A 353 -6.99 -25.48 -4.93
CA LYS A 353 -6.68 -26.10 -3.63
C LYS A 353 -5.19 -26.40 -3.65
N TYR A 354 -4.47 -25.81 -2.71
CA TYR A 354 -3.08 -26.18 -2.47
C TYR A 354 -3.07 -27.69 -2.20
N THR A 355 -2.48 -28.46 -3.12
CA THR A 355 -2.27 -29.89 -2.98
C THR A 355 -0.78 -30.11 -3.16
N SER A 356 -0.11 -30.57 -2.11
CA SER A 356 1.33 -30.84 -2.09
C SER A 356 1.77 -31.96 -3.05
N ILE A 357 0.83 -32.60 -3.76
CA ILE A 357 1.04 -33.91 -4.40
C ILE A 357 1.11 -33.90 -5.93
N ASN A 358 0.73 -32.84 -6.66
CA ASN A 358 0.74 -32.91 -8.13
C ASN A 358 1.67 -31.92 -8.80
N ARG A 359 2.96 -32.28 -8.86
CA ARG A 359 3.93 -31.71 -9.83
C ARG A 359 4.37 -32.67 -10.94
N ASN A 360 3.76 -33.84 -11.05
CA ASN A 360 3.97 -34.78 -12.16
C ASN A 360 2.69 -35.03 -12.96
N VAL A 361 2.08 -33.97 -13.52
CA VAL A 361 1.21 -34.04 -14.73
C VAL A 361 1.34 -32.74 -15.53
#